data_AF-A0A5R9M5N5-F1
#
_entry.id   AF-A0A5R9M5N5-F1
#
_cell.length_a   1.000
_cell.length_b   1.000
_cell.length_c   1.000
_cell.angle_alpha   90.00
_cell.angle_beta   90.00
_cell.angle_gamma   90.00
#
_symmetry.space_group_name_H-M   'P 1'
#
loop_
_entity.id
_entity.type
_entity.pdbx_description
1 polymer ?
#
loop_
_entity_poly.entity_id
_entity_poly.type
_entity_poly.pdbx_seq_one_letter_code
_entity_poly.pdbx_strand_id
1 'polypeptide(L)'
;MLVVLMADEAAGRGELPEPGPSGWRDRLEQGTRLQWEMYRRHPWLAQVMSTTRPPLVPNAMAVVEWSMRALDHLDPADMIHVAVTMVNYARGTAVNLEAEAEAEHATGITSQQYLDANDAAMQAIVASGRFPTYSSLAGRHDLEISLDTIFEFGLRRLLDGIEVFVTR
;
A
#
# COMPACT_ATOMS: atom_id res chain seq x y z
N MET A 1 -10.36 -22.58 6.95
CA MET A 1 -9.18 -22.56 7.85
C MET A 1 -9.29 -21.33 8.74
N LEU A 2 -8.93 -21.43 10.03
CA LEU A 2 -9.08 -20.34 11.02
C LEU A 2 -8.49 -19.01 10.52
N VAL A 3 -7.35 -19.04 9.83
CA VAL A 3 -6.69 -17.86 9.25
C VAL A 3 -7.60 -17.05 8.32
N VAL A 4 -8.44 -17.71 7.52
CA VAL A 4 -9.39 -17.02 6.61
C VAL A 4 -10.48 -16.30 7.40
N LEU A 5 -10.97 -16.91 8.49
CA LEU A 5 -11.97 -16.28 9.36
C LEU A 5 -11.37 -15.10 10.13
N MET A 6 -10.13 -15.23 10.61
CA MET A 6 -9.41 -14.12 11.23
C MET A 6 -9.17 -12.97 10.25
N ALA A 7 -8.86 -13.29 8.99
CA ALA A 7 -8.69 -12.29 7.94
C ALA A 7 -10.00 -11.56 7.64
N ASP A 8 -11.12 -12.29 7.58
CA ASP A 8 -12.44 -11.71 7.37
C ASP A 8 -12.87 -10.78 8.51
N GLU A 9 -12.70 -11.24 9.75
CA GLU A 9 -12.95 -10.42 10.94
C GLU A 9 -12.07 -9.16 10.97
N ALA A 10 -10.79 -9.26 10.60
CA ALA A 10 -9.90 -8.11 10.56
C ALA A 10 -10.29 -7.11 9.45
N ALA A 11 -10.73 -7.59 8.29
CA ALA A 11 -11.22 -6.77 7.19
C ALA A 11 -12.56 -6.08 7.54
N GLY A 12 -13.41 -6.71 8.34
CA GLY A 12 -14.72 -6.17 8.74
C GLY A 12 -14.67 -5.04 9.78
N ARG A 13 -13.48 -4.72 10.32
CA ARG A 13 -13.32 -3.66 11.35
C ARG A 13 -13.31 -2.25 10.80
N GLY A 14 -13.13 -2.09 9.49
CA GLY A 14 -13.22 -0.79 8.82
C GLY A 14 -14.66 -0.48 8.44
N GLU A 15 -15.17 0.68 8.85
CA GLU A 15 -16.45 1.17 8.35
C GLU A 15 -16.26 1.70 6.93
N LEU A 16 -17.03 1.16 5.98
CA LEU A 16 -17.15 1.73 4.63
C LEU A 16 -18.16 2.88 4.70
N PRO A 17 -17.79 4.13 4.39
CA PRO A 17 -18.72 5.25 4.44
C PRO A 17 -19.88 5.04 3.45
N GLU A 18 -21.10 5.29 3.93
CA GLU A 18 -22.32 5.25 3.11
C GLU A 18 -23.20 6.49 3.34
N PRO A 19 -23.48 7.30 2.30
CA PRO A 19 -22.93 7.18 0.95
C PRO A 19 -21.42 7.52 0.96
N GLY A 20 -20.63 6.73 0.22
CA GLY A 20 -19.22 7.07 -0.03
C GLY A 20 -19.05 8.33 -0.88
N PRO A 21 -17.81 8.84 -1.05
CA PRO A 21 -17.53 9.97 -1.93
C PRO A 21 -18.14 9.79 -3.33
N SER A 22 -18.63 10.88 -3.94
CA SER A 22 -19.32 10.83 -5.23
C SER A 22 -18.38 10.66 -6.43
N GLY A 23 -17.10 11.03 -6.29
CA GLY A 23 -16.10 10.88 -7.33
C GLY A 23 -15.38 9.53 -7.28
N TRP A 24 -15.12 8.93 -8.44
CA TRP A 24 -14.35 7.68 -8.56
C TRP A 24 -12.98 7.79 -7.91
N ARG A 25 -12.31 8.93 -8.07
CA ARG A 25 -10.96 9.16 -7.55
C ARG A 25 -10.94 9.11 -6.03
N ASP A 26 -11.78 9.92 -5.39
CA ASP A 26 -11.88 9.98 -3.92
C ASP A 26 -12.31 8.63 -3.34
N ARG A 27 -13.20 7.91 -4.03
CA ARG A 27 -13.66 6.58 -3.59
C ARG A 27 -12.55 5.54 -3.65
N LEU A 28 -11.80 5.46 -4.76
CA LEU A 28 -10.65 4.56 -4.86
C LEU A 28 -9.55 4.93 -3.87
N GLU A 29 -9.28 6.22 -3.67
CA GLU A 29 -8.32 6.71 -2.70
C GLU A 29 -8.68 6.26 -1.28
N GLN A 30 -9.93 6.50 -0.86
CA GLN A 30 -10.41 6.10 0.46
C GLN A 30 -10.41 4.58 0.64
N GLY A 31 -10.87 3.81 -0.35
CA GLY A 31 -10.88 2.35 -0.29
C GLY A 31 -9.46 1.77 -0.16
N THR A 32 -8.49 2.37 -0.85
CA THR A 32 -7.09 1.95 -0.78
C THR A 32 -6.45 2.33 0.57
N ARG A 33 -6.76 3.51 1.13
CA ARG A 33 -6.32 3.89 2.47
C ARG A 33 -6.90 3.00 3.57
N LEU A 34 -8.18 2.64 3.48
CA LEU A 34 -8.80 1.71 4.44
C LEU A 34 -8.09 0.35 4.44
N GLN A 35 -7.69 -0.15 3.27
CA GLN A 35 -6.89 -1.38 3.16
C GLN A 35 -5.49 -1.19 3.74
N TRP A 36 -4.83 -0.06 3.46
CA TRP A 36 -3.53 0.27 4.04
C TRP A 36 -3.57 0.27 5.56
N GLU A 37 -4.53 0.96 6.16
CA GLU A 37 -4.70 1.00 7.61
C GLU A 37 -5.02 -0.37 8.21
N MET A 38 -5.81 -1.20 7.52
CA MET A 38 -6.07 -2.58 7.91
C MET A 38 -4.76 -3.38 7.98
N TYR A 39 -3.92 -3.28 6.95
CA TYR A 39 -2.62 -3.94 6.95
C TYR A 39 -1.68 -3.40 8.02
N ARG A 40 -1.67 -2.08 8.28
CA ARG A 40 -0.89 -1.51 9.38
C ARG A 40 -1.32 -2.03 10.75
N ARG A 41 -2.63 -2.19 10.98
CA ARG A 41 -3.17 -2.76 12.22
C ARG A 41 -2.90 -4.26 12.34
N HIS A 42 -2.80 -4.96 11.22
CA HIS A 42 -2.61 -6.41 11.17
C HIS A 42 -1.58 -6.80 10.09
N PRO A 43 -0.26 -6.59 10.33
CA PRO A 43 0.79 -6.73 9.31
C PRO A 43 0.84 -8.10 8.61
N TRP A 44 0.48 -9.17 9.32
CA TRP A 44 0.42 -10.54 8.80
C TRP A 44 -0.59 -10.74 7.65
N LEU A 45 -1.62 -9.87 7.54
CA LEU A 45 -2.69 -10.04 6.54
C LEU A 45 -2.18 -9.96 5.10
N ALA A 46 -1.20 -9.10 4.82
CA ALA A 46 -0.71 -8.89 3.47
C ALA A 46 -0.13 -10.18 2.86
N GLN A 47 0.49 -11.03 3.70
CA GLN A 47 1.02 -12.32 3.29
C GLN A 47 -0.08 -13.34 2.95
N VAL A 48 -1.22 -13.27 3.65
CA VAL A 48 -2.34 -14.21 3.48
C VAL A 48 -3.25 -13.84 2.30
N MET A 49 -3.42 -12.55 2.03
CA MET A 49 -4.38 -12.03 1.04
C MET A 49 -3.85 -12.10 -0.40
N SER A 50 -3.55 -13.30 -0.92
CA SER A 50 -3.00 -13.48 -2.28
C SER A 50 -3.84 -12.81 -3.37
N THR A 51 -3.23 -12.01 -4.24
CA THR A 51 -3.92 -11.40 -5.39
C THR A 51 -4.28 -12.44 -6.47
N THR A 52 -3.45 -13.47 -6.66
CA THR A 52 -3.63 -14.46 -7.72
C THR A 52 -4.51 -15.64 -7.30
N ARG A 53 -4.64 -15.88 -5.99
CA ARG A 53 -5.49 -16.90 -5.40
C ARG A 53 -6.15 -16.35 -4.13
N PRO A 54 -7.03 -15.34 -4.27
CA PRO A 54 -7.59 -14.65 -3.11
C PRO A 54 -8.43 -15.62 -2.27
N PRO A 55 -8.25 -15.60 -0.93
CA PRO A 55 -9.20 -16.28 -0.07
C PRO A 55 -10.58 -15.60 -0.22
N LEU A 56 -11.65 -16.39 -0.18
CA LEU A 56 -13.01 -15.86 -0.21
C LEU A 56 -13.33 -15.25 1.16
N VAL A 57 -13.16 -13.94 1.25
CA VAL A 57 -13.23 -13.13 2.48
C VAL A 57 -14.28 -12.04 2.26
N PRO A 58 -15.55 -12.27 2.65
CA PRO A 58 -16.67 -11.36 2.36
C PRO A 58 -16.43 -9.89 2.72
N ASN A 59 -15.84 -9.60 3.88
CA ASN A 59 -15.59 -8.24 4.32
C ASN A 59 -14.54 -7.54 3.43
N ALA A 60 -13.49 -8.27 3.02
CA ALA A 60 -12.51 -7.74 2.08
C ALA A 60 -13.12 -7.54 0.67
N MET A 61 -13.97 -8.47 0.24
CA MET A 61 -14.71 -8.36 -1.02
C MET A 61 -15.65 -7.14 -1.02
N ALA A 62 -16.25 -6.79 0.12
CA ALA A 62 -17.12 -5.62 0.25
C ALA A 62 -16.37 -4.31 -0.03
N VAL A 63 -15.09 -4.20 0.34
CA VAL A 63 -14.26 -3.02 0.02
C VAL A 63 -14.01 -2.90 -1.49
N VAL A 64 -13.75 -4.03 -2.16
CA VAL A 64 -13.53 -4.08 -3.61
C VAL A 64 -14.81 -3.72 -4.35
N GLU A 65 -15.93 -4.33 -3.96
CA GLU A 65 -17.28 -4.03 -4.45
C GLU A 65 -17.61 -2.54 -4.30
N TRP A 66 -17.45 -1.99 -3.09
CA TRP A 66 -17.69 -0.57 -2.81
C TRP A 66 -16.84 0.36 -3.68
N SER A 67 -15.57 0.00 -3.90
CA SER A 67 -14.65 0.75 -4.78
C SER A 67 -15.08 0.70 -6.24
N MET A 68 -15.51 -0.47 -6.75
CA MET A 68 -15.97 -0.65 -8.13
C MET A 68 -17.25 0.14 -8.45
N ARG A 69 -18.14 0.36 -7.47
CA ARG A 69 -19.40 1.10 -7.71
C ARG A 69 -19.20 2.52 -8.23
N ALA A 70 -18.04 3.15 -8.05
CA ALA A 70 -17.78 4.46 -8.64
C ALA A 70 -17.20 4.41 -10.06
N LEU A 71 -16.97 3.21 -10.59
CA LEU A 71 -16.43 2.92 -11.93
C LEU A 71 -17.47 2.19 -12.80
N ASP A 72 -18.76 2.26 -12.43
CA ASP A 72 -19.87 1.53 -13.07
C ASP A 72 -20.13 1.93 -14.54
N HIS A 73 -19.56 3.04 -14.99
CA HIS A 73 -19.59 3.53 -16.36
C HIS A 73 -18.52 2.90 -17.27
N LEU A 74 -17.53 2.18 -16.71
CA LEU A 74 -16.49 1.50 -17.47
C LEU A 74 -16.94 0.11 -17.95
N ASP A 75 -16.19 -0.48 -18.88
CA ASP A 75 -16.35 -1.89 -19.21
C ASP A 75 -16.09 -2.75 -17.94
N PRO A 76 -16.86 -3.83 -17.70
CA PRO A 76 -16.67 -4.66 -16.52
C PRO A 76 -15.25 -5.23 -16.35
N ALA A 77 -14.56 -5.53 -17.46
CA ALA A 77 -13.18 -5.99 -17.40
C ALA A 77 -12.26 -4.86 -16.91
N ASP A 78 -12.41 -3.64 -17.40
CA ASP A 78 -11.58 -2.51 -16.98
C ASP A 78 -11.86 -2.15 -15.51
N MET A 79 -13.14 -2.14 -15.10
CA MET A 79 -13.56 -1.87 -13.73
C MET A 79 -12.88 -2.80 -12.72
N ILE A 80 -12.89 -4.12 -12.95
CA ILE A 80 -12.25 -5.08 -12.05
C ILE A 80 -10.72 -4.95 -12.07
N HIS A 81 -10.11 -4.66 -13.23
CA HIS A 81 -8.66 -4.46 -13.31
C HIS A 81 -8.21 -3.23 -12.54
N VAL A 82 -8.95 -2.11 -12.62
CA VAL A 82 -8.65 -0.91 -11.84
C VAL A 82 -8.75 -1.21 -10.34
N ALA A 83 -9.86 -1.80 -9.89
CA ALA A 83 -10.07 -2.09 -8.47
C ALA A 83 -9.02 -3.06 -7.90
N VAL A 84 -8.72 -4.16 -8.61
CA VAL A 84 -7.71 -5.14 -8.18
C VAL A 84 -6.30 -4.55 -8.22
N THR A 85 -6.01 -3.64 -9.15
CA THR A 85 -4.71 -2.94 -9.21
C THR A 85 -4.50 -2.09 -7.95
N MET A 86 -5.52 -1.35 -7.52
CA MET A 86 -5.46 -0.53 -6.30
C MET A 86 -5.27 -1.39 -5.04
N VAL A 87 -6.02 -2.49 -4.93
CA VAL A 87 -5.86 -3.48 -3.85
C VAL A 87 -4.44 -4.06 -3.83
N ASN A 88 -3.95 -4.47 -5.00
CA ASN A 88 -2.63 -5.08 -5.12
C ASN A 88 -1.51 -4.08 -4.81
N TYR A 89 -1.70 -2.80 -5.11
CA TYR A 89 -0.75 -1.75 -4.72
C TYR A 89 -0.64 -1.63 -3.19
N ALA A 90 -1.75 -1.47 -2.48
CA ALA A 90 -1.75 -1.39 -1.01
C ALA A 90 -1.12 -2.65 -0.39
N ARG A 91 -1.53 -3.83 -0.88
CA ARG A 91 -0.96 -5.11 -0.44
C ARG A 91 0.55 -5.19 -0.72
N GLY A 92 0.98 -4.80 -1.92
CA GLY A 92 2.37 -4.90 -2.37
C GLY A 92 3.34 -4.04 -1.57
N THR A 93 2.88 -2.92 -1.02
CA THR A 93 3.64 -2.16 -0.02
C THR A 93 3.56 -2.84 1.35
N ALA A 94 2.37 -3.29 1.74
CA ALA A 94 2.08 -3.84 3.06
C ALA A 94 2.80 -5.16 3.39
N VAL A 95 3.19 -5.97 2.39
CA VAL A 95 3.95 -7.21 2.65
C VAL A 95 5.26 -6.98 3.41
N ASN A 96 5.78 -5.75 3.43
CA ASN A 96 7.00 -5.38 4.15
C ASN A 96 6.75 -5.04 5.64
N LEU A 97 5.51 -4.72 6.03
CA LEU A 97 5.18 -4.25 7.39
C LEU A 97 5.54 -5.28 8.47
N GLU A 98 5.31 -6.57 8.20
CA GLU A 98 5.61 -7.64 9.15
C GLU A 98 7.13 -7.78 9.36
N ALA A 99 7.91 -7.74 8.27
CA ALA A 99 9.37 -7.82 8.35
C ALA A 99 9.97 -6.59 9.03
N GLU A 100 9.40 -5.39 8.80
CA GLU A 100 9.80 -4.16 9.48
C GLU A 100 9.56 -4.25 10.98
N ALA A 101 8.33 -4.63 11.40
CA ALA A 101 7.99 -4.78 12.81
C ALA A 101 8.86 -5.82 13.54
N GLU A 102 9.16 -6.94 12.88
CA GLU A 102 10.06 -7.96 13.44
C GLU A 102 11.50 -7.45 13.57
N ALA A 103 12.00 -6.71 12.59
CA ALA A 103 13.33 -6.11 12.65
C ALA A 103 13.44 -5.08 13.78
N GLU A 104 12.43 -4.24 13.97
CA GLU A 104 12.39 -3.26 15.07
C GLU A 104 12.35 -3.96 16.44
N HIS A 105 11.54 -5.03 16.56
CA HIS A 105 11.46 -5.80 17.80
C HIS A 105 12.78 -6.52 18.13
N ALA A 106 13.44 -7.10 17.13
CA ALA A 106 14.69 -7.84 17.30
C ALA A 106 15.90 -6.93 17.59
N THR A 107 15.94 -5.73 17.00
CA THR A 107 17.07 -4.80 17.11
C THR A 107 16.88 -3.72 18.18
N GLY A 108 15.63 -3.42 18.54
CA GLY A 108 15.27 -2.34 19.45
C GLY A 108 15.40 -0.93 18.86
N ILE A 109 15.62 -0.80 17.55
CA ILE A 109 15.71 0.48 16.85
C ILE A 109 14.67 0.56 15.74
N THR A 110 14.16 1.77 15.50
CA THR A 110 13.22 2.05 14.41
C THR A 110 13.89 2.00 13.04
N SER A 111 13.10 1.90 11.99
CA SER A 111 13.58 1.97 10.59
C SER A 111 14.38 3.25 10.31
N GLN A 112 13.94 4.40 10.82
CA GLN A 112 14.67 5.66 10.65
C GLN A 112 16.03 5.63 11.38
N GLN A 113 16.06 5.14 12.62
CA GLN A 113 17.31 4.99 13.37
C GLN A 113 18.27 4.01 12.70
N TYR A 114 17.75 2.95 12.08
CA TYR A 114 18.56 2.04 11.28
C TYR A 114 19.19 2.76 10.08
N LEU A 115 18.43 3.58 9.34
CA LEU A 115 18.96 4.37 8.24
C LEU A 115 20.06 5.33 8.73
N ASP A 116 19.77 6.11 9.77
CA ASP A 116 20.71 7.07 10.38
C ASP A 116 22.02 6.38 10.83
N ALA A 117 21.91 5.19 11.44
CA ALA A 117 23.07 4.40 11.87
C ALA A 117 23.92 3.86 10.70
N ASN A 118 23.32 3.71 9.51
CA ASN A 118 23.97 3.22 8.30
C ASN A 118 24.43 4.33 7.35
N ASP A 119 24.16 5.60 7.66
CA ASP A 119 24.49 6.75 6.79
C ASP A 119 25.97 6.78 6.37
N ALA A 120 26.90 6.57 7.31
CA ALA A 120 28.33 6.57 7.02
C ALA A 120 28.73 5.42 6.08
N ALA A 121 28.12 4.24 6.24
CA ALA A 121 28.36 3.10 5.35
C ALA A 121 27.80 3.36 3.95
N MET A 122 26.60 3.95 3.86
CA MET A 122 26.01 4.38 2.60
C MET A 122 26.90 5.41 1.89
N GLN A 123 27.40 6.41 2.60
CA GLN A 123 28.32 7.41 2.05
C GLN A 123 29.60 6.78 1.49
N ALA A 124 30.18 5.81 2.21
CA ALA A 124 31.37 5.08 1.73
C ALA A 124 31.09 4.28 0.44
N ILE A 125 29.93 3.63 0.34
CA ILE A 125 29.51 2.91 -0.87
C ILE A 125 29.35 3.87 -2.04
N VAL A 126 28.66 4.98 -1.81
CA VAL A 126 28.37 6.00 -2.84
C VAL A 126 29.63 6.72 -3.31
N ALA A 127 30.60 6.95 -2.42
CA ALA A 127 31.91 7.53 -2.73
C ALA A 127 32.76 6.68 -3.69
N SER A 128 32.41 5.41 -3.93
CA SER A 128 33.06 4.57 -4.93
C SER A 128 32.92 5.07 -6.38
N GLY A 129 32.05 6.05 -6.63
CA GLY A 129 31.77 6.59 -7.97
C GLY A 129 30.86 5.69 -8.83
N ARG A 130 30.51 4.49 -8.36
CA ARG A 130 29.65 3.53 -9.08
C ARG A 130 28.16 3.91 -9.06
N PHE A 131 27.75 4.78 -8.15
CA PHE A 131 26.35 5.14 -7.92
C PHE A 131 26.12 6.65 -8.05
N PRO A 132 26.33 7.24 -9.24
CA PRO A 132 26.27 8.69 -9.42
C PRO A 132 24.89 9.29 -9.06
N THR A 133 23.81 8.58 -9.35
CA THR A 133 22.45 9.03 -8.99
C THR A 133 22.25 9.04 -7.47
N TYR A 134 22.67 7.99 -6.76
CA TYR A 134 22.63 8.01 -5.28
C TYR A 134 23.54 9.08 -4.70
N SER A 135 24.70 9.33 -5.33
CA SER A 135 25.59 10.42 -4.92
C SER A 135 24.95 11.79 -5.04
N SER A 136 24.09 12.00 -6.03
CA SER A 136 23.35 13.26 -6.17
C SER A 136 22.31 13.50 -5.06
N LEU A 137 21.94 12.45 -4.33
CA LEU A 137 21.03 12.52 -3.19
C LEU A 137 21.77 12.73 -1.86
N ALA A 138 23.11 12.59 -1.83
CA ALA A 138 23.88 12.73 -0.60
C ALA A 138 23.74 14.14 0.00
N GLY A 139 23.54 14.22 1.32
CA GLY A 139 23.35 15.49 2.04
C GLY A 139 21.94 16.08 1.94
N ARG A 140 20.98 15.40 1.30
CA ARG A 140 19.56 15.77 1.31
C ARG A 140 18.88 15.22 2.57
N HIS A 141 18.66 16.09 3.55
CA HIS A 141 18.00 15.76 4.81
C HIS A 141 16.46 15.80 4.74
N ASP A 142 15.91 16.22 3.60
CA ASP A 142 14.47 16.28 3.33
C ASP A 142 13.90 14.98 2.72
N LEU A 143 14.75 13.98 2.48
CA LEU A 143 14.34 12.70 1.90
C LEU A 143 13.89 11.75 3.01
N GLU A 144 12.58 11.74 3.26
CA GLU A 144 11.95 10.74 4.13
C GLU A 144 11.49 9.53 3.30
N ILE A 145 12.10 8.37 3.54
CA ILE A 145 11.73 7.11 2.91
C ILE A 145 11.19 6.16 3.98
N SER A 146 9.88 5.96 3.96
CA SER A 146 9.17 4.99 4.80
C SER A 146 8.12 4.27 3.97
N LEU A 147 7.56 3.18 4.50
CA LEU A 147 6.46 2.50 3.83
C LEU A 147 5.24 3.42 3.64
N ASP A 148 5.00 4.33 4.60
CA ASP A 148 3.94 5.34 4.51
C ASP A 148 4.22 6.35 3.38
N THR A 149 5.44 6.90 3.26
CA THR A 149 5.75 7.86 2.18
C THR A 149 5.72 7.20 0.80
N ILE A 150 6.16 5.94 0.71
CA ILE A 150 6.08 5.14 -0.53
C ILE A 150 4.61 4.88 -0.91
N PHE A 151 3.77 4.52 0.06
CA PHE A 151 2.33 4.29 -0.14
C PHE A 151 1.60 5.56 -0.62
N GLU A 152 1.81 6.70 0.06
CA GLU A 152 1.11 7.95 -0.30
C GLU A 152 1.61 8.54 -1.63
N PHE A 153 2.90 8.35 -1.96
CA PHE A 153 3.41 8.77 -3.26
C PHE A 153 2.81 7.92 -4.40
N GLY A 154 2.90 6.60 -4.30
CA GLY A 154 2.43 5.73 -5.38
C GLY A 154 0.90 5.70 -5.52
N LEU A 155 0.15 5.83 -4.42
CA LEU A 155 -1.31 5.98 -4.46
C LEU A 155 -1.72 7.15 -5.36
N ARG A 156 -1.15 8.34 -5.11
CA ARG A 156 -1.43 9.53 -5.92
C ARG A 156 -1.05 9.32 -7.38
N ARG A 157 0.11 8.74 -7.66
CA ARG A 157 0.58 8.49 -9.03
C ARG A 157 -0.27 7.47 -9.78
N LEU A 158 -0.75 6.42 -9.12
CA LEU A 158 -1.66 5.45 -9.72
C LEU A 158 -3.01 6.08 -10.03
N LEU A 159 -3.57 6.87 -9.12
CA LEU A 159 -4.80 7.62 -9.36
C LEU A 159 -4.66 8.61 -10.52
N ASP A 160 -3.53 9.33 -10.61
CA ASP A 160 -3.24 10.22 -11.75
C ASP A 160 -3.20 9.45 -13.08
N GLY A 161 -2.64 8.24 -13.08
CA GLY A 161 -2.62 7.38 -14.27
C GLY A 161 -3.99 6.83 -14.65
N ILE A 162 -4.80 6.43 -13.66
CA ILE A 162 -6.18 5.97 -13.86
C ILE A 162 -7.05 7.11 -14.38
N GLU A 163 -6.84 8.34 -13.91
CA GLU A 163 -7.58 9.51 -14.38
C GLU A 163 -7.44 9.71 -15.89
N VAL A 164 -6.22 9.57 -16.42
CA VAL A 164 -5.96 9.63 -17.87
C VAL A 164 -6.67 8.50 -18.63
N PHE A 165 -6.89 7.34 -18.00
CA PHE A 165 -7.61 6.23 -18.60
C PHE A 165 -9.13 6.43 -18.57
N VAL A 166 -9.69 6.84 -17.41
CA VAL A 166 -11.13 7.04 -17.19
C VAL A 166 -11.68 8.24 -17.98
N THR A 167 -10.85 9.24 -18.26
CA THR A 167 -11.25 10.46 -18.99
C THR A 167 -11.11 10.36 -20.52
N ARG A 168 -10.66 9.22 -21.05
CA ARG A 168 -10.60 8.95 -22.49
C ARG A 168 -11.94 8.54 -23.05
#